data_AF-A0A355DXN9-F1
#
_entry.id   AF-A0A355DXN9-F1
#
_cell.length_a   1.000
_cell.length_b   1.000
_cell.length_c   1.000
_cell.angle_alpha   90.00
_cell.angle_beta   90.00
_cell.angle_gamma   90.00
#
_symmetry.space_group_name_H-M   'P 1'
#
loop_
_entity.id
_entity.type
_entity.pdbx_description
1 polymer ?
#
loop_
_entity_poly.entity_id
_entity_poly.type
_entity_poly.pdbx_seq_one_letter_code
_entity_poly.pdbx_strand_id
1 'polypeptide(L)'
;MAFVTALGVVSYPGVFACREQCAAKFGAAALLVALVFGHQTRTREGIFWDASRARLAALGCGLWGCYLLLYHRHLTLWMLDIIFFILAMVLWLGRSQAVFLIASLGIVALAALRGAGGELAVVLLDLALLTGLLFGSRWVEIRMSGSPATSSRPWSPGRMAAAAAVLVVLAVYAARPAWLMVNPEQRRARLEGLAPAFPVSDPRKLSPLAARLRAHVVELAGSIGERSAYLPGPQARAQDYIAAQFRKAGYEPSILPFESRRTTDLLRREPYRNLEARLAGRDDGRGIWVVGAHYDTAPGTPGADDNASGIAVLLEAARLLRERGAGGREVRFAAFDAEEPPAFGTRDMGSLRYADNLKDSRVRVRGMINLEMVGYFNPAPGAQLFPPFMQLFYPERGDFLGLAGNLRSLRLGREFARAWNLEPGVPLLPATLPFVFSALAISDQLNFWYAGCPALMLTDTAFFRNPNYHQASDTPEKLDYERMAAQTEALVRVLASL
;
A
#
# COMPACT_ATOMS: atom_id res chain seq x y z
N MET A 1 3.79 6.63 44.65
CA MET A 1 3.06 5.34 44.80
C MET A 1 1.64 5.56 45.33
N ALA A 2 0.91 6.60 44.88
CA ALA A 2 -0.46 6.87 45.31
C ALA A 2 -1.30 7.60 44.22
N PHE A 3 -1.21 7.13 42.97
CA PHE A 3 -2.07 7.63 41.88
C PHE A 3 -2.46 6.55 40.85
N VAL A 4 -2.21 5.27 41.16
CA VAL A 4 -2.37 4.15 40.20
C VAL A 4 -3.54 3.22 40.55
N THR A 5 -4.33 3.54 41.58
CA THR A 5 -5.43 2.67 42.05
C THR A 5 -6.81 3.21 41.65
N ALA A 6 -7.01 3.60 40.39
CA ALA A 6 -8.34 4.02 39.90
C ALA A 6 -8.68 3.57 38.46
N LEU A 7 -7.81 2.85 37.76
CA LEU A 7 -8.14 2.28 36.45
C LEU A 7 -7.81 0.79 36.47
N GLY A 8 -8.85 -0.03 36.62
CA GLY A 8 -8.78 -1.48 36.63
C GLY A 8 -8.37 -2.05 35.28
N VAL A 9 -7.06 -2.09 35.03
CA VAL A 9 -6.47 -2.80 33.89
C VAL A 9 -5.80 -4.07 34.40
N VAL A 10 -6.28 -5.19 33.88
CA VAL A 10 -5.85 -6.57 34.12
C VAL A 10 -4.37 -6.75 33.76
N SER A 11 -3.63 -7.37 34.68
CA SER A 11 -2.20 -7.68 34.59
C SER A 11 -1.88 -8.75 33.54
N TYR A 12 -0.92 -8.48 32.63
CA TYR A 12 -0.25 -9.47 31.78
C TYR A 12 1.27 -9.49 32.07
N PRO A 13 1.90 -10.66 32.32
CA PRO A 13 3.31 -10.76 32.68
C PRO A 13 4.20 -10.85 31.44
N GLY A 14 4.59 -9.70 30.89
CA GLY A 14 5.59 -9.61 29.81
C GLY A 14 6.37 -8.29 29.74
N VAL A 15 6.05 -7.33 30.63
CA VAL A 15 6.52 -5.94 30.55
C VAL A 15 7.85 -5.70 31.28
N PHE A 16 8.36 -6.66 32.07
CA PHE A 16 9.50 -6.39 32.96
C PHE A 16 10.88 -6.37 32.27
N ALA A 17 11.08 -7.06 31.14
CA ALA A 17 12.39 -7.14 30.50
C ALA A 17 12.80 -5.89 29.69
N CYS A 18 11.83 -5.05 29.28
CA CYS A 18 12.11 -3.85 28.48
C CYS A 18 12.45 -2.60 29.33
N ARG A 19 12.17 -2.66 30.65
CA ARG A 19 12.19 -1.50 31.54
C ARG A 19 13.59 -1.03 31.90
N GLU A 20 14.54 -1.95 32.08
CA GLU A 20 15.92 -1.62 32.46
C GLU A 20 16.77 -1.08 31.29
N GLN A 21 16.60 -1.64 30.09
CA GLN A 21 17.29 -1.13 28.88
C GLN A 21 16.76 0.24 28.43
N CYS A 22 15.49 0.55 28.70
CA CYS A 22 14.92 1.86 28.42
C CYS A 22 15.36 2.92 29.44
N ALA A 23 15.40 2.60 30.73
CA ALA A 23 15.82 3.55 31.77
C ALA A 23 17.26 4.07 31.55
N ALA A 24 18.19 3.19 31.14
CA ALA A 24 19.57 3.58 30.84
C ALA A 24 19.69 4.49 29.60
N LYS A 25 18.89 4.24 28.55
CA LYS A 25 18.87 5.06 27.32
C LYS A 25 18.20 6.41 27.52
N PHE A 26 17.17 6.49 28.36
CA PHE A 26 16.50 7.76 28.71
C PHE A 26 17.36 8.63 29.64
N GLY A 27 18.11 8.05 30.58
CA GLY A 27 19.08 8.79 31.39
C GLY A 27 20.15 9.49 30.55
N ALA A 28 20.63 8.83 29.49
CA ALA A 28 21.61 9.39 28.55
C ALA A 28 21.03 10.51 27.68
N ALA A 29 19.79 10.36 27.18
CA ALA A 29 19.13 11.37 26.35
C ALA A 29 18.76 12.64 27.14
N ALA A 30 18.29 12.50 28.38
CA ALA A 30 18.00 13.64 29.25
C ALA A 30 19.26 14.42 29.64
N LEU A 31 20.38 13.72 29.87
CA LEU A 31 21.68 14.34 30.12
C LEU A 31 22.20 15.09 28.89
N LEU A 32 22.01 14.55 27.68
CA LEU A 32 22.42 15.18 26.42
C LEU A 32 21.62 16.48 26.15
N VAL A 33 20.32 16.46 26.40
CA VAL A 33 19.46 17.65 26.24
C VAL A 33 19.81 18.73 27.28
N ALA A 34 20.12 18.35 28.52
CA ALA A 34 20.58 19.30 29.54
C ALA A 34 21.96 19.92 29.21
N LEU A 35 22.87 19.15 28.59
CA LEU A 35 24.18 19.62 28.16
C LEU A 35 24.12 20.49 26.89
N VAL A 36 23.17 20.23 25.99
CA VAL A 36 23.03 20.95 24.70
C VAL A 36 22.23 22.25 24.83
N PHE A 37 21.25 22.33 25.74
CA PHE A 37 20.38 23.51 25.91
C PHE A 37 20.74 24.40 27.11
N GLY A 38 21.90 24.16 27.73
CA GLY A 38 22.48 25.05 28.73
C GLY A 38 22.90 26.39 28.17
N HIS A 39 22.06 27.42 28.29
CA HIS A 39 22.41 28.76 27.87
C HIS A 39 23.36 29.39 28.90
N GLN A 40 24.64 29.56 28.55
CA GLN A 40 25.55 30.42 29.32
C GLN A 40 25.41 31.86 28.85
N THR A 41 24.78 32.70 29.67
CA THR A 41 24.87 34.16 29.51
C THR A 41 26.08 34.68 30.29
N ARG A 42 27.08 35.23 29.59
CA ARG A 42 28.19 35.97 30.20
C ARG A 42 27.77 37.42 30.44
N THR A 43 27.61 37.81 31.70
CA THR A 43 27.67 39.22 32.11
C THR A 43 28.96 39.44 32.90
N ARG A 44 29.34 40.71 33.15
CA ARG A 44 30.61 41.08 33.80
C ARG A 44 30.78 40.53 35.24
N GLU A 45 29.79 39.87 35.82
CA GLU A 45 29.80 39.41 37.21
C GLU A 45 29.61 37.89 37.42
N GLY A 46 29.61 37.04 36.37
CA GLY A 46 29.61 35.57 36.52
C GLY A 46 28.60 34.81 35.67
N ILE A 47 28.67 33.47 35.69
CA ILE A 47 27.86 32.54 34.87
C ILE A 47 26.64 32.04 35.68
N PHE A 48 25.42 32.22 35.17
CA PHE A 48 24.19 31.63 35.72
C PHE A 48 23.47 30.75 34.69
N TRP A 49 22.78 29.71 35.17
CA TRP A 49 21.98 28.76 34.38
C TRP A 49 20.48 29.09 34.50
N ASP A 50 19.78 29.33 33.38
CA ASP A 50 18.32 29.48 33.36
C ASP A 50 17.63 28.10 33.35
N ALA A 51 17.29 27.61 34.55
CA ALA A 51 16.72 26.28 34.77
C ALA A 51 15.23 26.15 34.38
N SER A 52 14.54 27.25 34.07
CA SER A 52 13.08 27.27 33.86
C SER A 52 12.67 26.70 32.50
N ARG A 53 13.43 27.02 31.44
CA ARG A 53 13.16 26.56 30.06
C ARG A 53 13.57 25.10 29.82
N ALA A 54 14.64 24.65 30.47
CA ALA A 54 15.10 23.26 30.39
C ALA A 54 14.10 22.27 31.04
N ARG A 55 13.44 22.68 32.14
CA ARG A 55 12.44 21.87 32.84
C ARG A 55 11.16 21.66 32.02
N LEU A 56 10.73 22.68 31.27
CA LEU A 56 9.56 22.60 30.38
C LEU A 56 9.82 21.73 29.14
N ALA A 57 11.01 21.82 28.55
CA ALA A 57 11.42 20.96 27.44
C ALA A 57 11.51 19.48 27.86
N ALA A 58 12.04 19.20 29.06
CA ALA A 58 12.09 17.85 29.62
C ALA A 58 10.68 17.28 29.90
N LEU A 59 9.75 18.12 30.38
CA LEU A 59 8.35 17.72 30.58
C LEU A 59 7.63 17.40 29.25
N GLY A 60 7.87 18.20 28.21
CA GLY A 60 7.31 17.99 26.88
C GLY A 60 7.79 16.69 26.23
N CYS A 61 9.10 16.41 26.31
CA CYS A 61 9.66 15.16 25.80
C CYS A 61 9.17 13.92 26.58
N GLY A 62 8.99 14.04 27.90
CA GLY A 62 8.47 12.96 28.75
C GLY A 62 7.01 12.60 28.45
N LEU A 63 6.14 13.61 28.32
CA LEU A 63 4.73 13.43 27.96
C LEU A 63 4.56 12.83 26.56
N TRP A 64 5.43 13.21 25.62
CA TRP A 64 5.41 12.69 24.25
C TRP A 64 5.92 11.24 24.14
N GLY A 65 6.93 10.87 24.94
CA GLY A 65 7.36 9.47 25.07
C GLY A 65 6.25 8.54 25.58
N CYS A 66 5.41 9.04 26.50
CA CYS A 66 4.22 8.32 26.96
C CYS A 66 3.12 8.25 25.89
N TYR A 67 2.94 9.30 25.09
CA TYR A 67 1.98 9.35 23.98
C TYR A 67 2.33 8.32 22.88
N LEU A 68 3.60 8.22 22.50
CA LEU A 68 4.09 7.24 21.50
C LEU A 68 3.96 5.78 21.97
N LEU A 69 4.14 5.52 23.28
CA LEU A 69 3.97 4.18 23.85
C LEU A 69 2.51 3.72 23.88
N LEU A 70 1.54 4.65 23.98
CA LEU A 70 0.12 4.34 24.05
C LEU A 70 -0.55 4.16 22.67
N TYR A 71 0.05 4.64 21.58
CA TYR A 71 -0.60 4.75 20.25
C TYR A 71 0.08 3.97 19.11
N HIS A 72 0.55 2.74 19.38
CA HIS A 72 1.33 1.92 18.45
C HIS A 72 0.51 1.25 17.30
N ARG A 73 -0.65 1.76 16.89
CA ARG A 73 -1.52 1.05 15.91
C ARG A 73 -1.78 1.72 14.56
N HIS A 74 -1.34 2.95 14.33
CA HIS A 74 -1.62 3.63 13.06
C HIS A 74 -0.38 4.34 12.50
N LEU A 75 0.26 3.72 11.50
CA LEU A 75 1.51 4.17 10.85
C LEU A 75 1.39 5.54 10.15
N THR A 76 0.18 5.94 9.76
CA THR A 76 -0.08 7.14 8.94
C THR A 76 -0.17 8.43 9.75
N LEU A 77 -0.56 8.36 11.03
CA LEU A 77 -0.58 9.53 11.92
C LEU A 77 0.85 9.98 12.30
N TRP A 78 1.77 9.02 12.37
CA TRP A 78 3.19 9.24 12.71
C TRP A 78 3.89 10.29 11.83
N MET A 79 3.67 10.26 10.51
CA MET A 79 4.34 11.20 9.60
C MET A 79 3.80 12.62 9.70
N LEU A 80 2.48 12.78 9.86
CA LEU A 80 1.86 14.10 9.96
C LEU A 80 2.22 14.78 11.28
N ASP A 81 2.27 14.03 12.38
CA ASP A 81 2.66 14.56 13.69
C ASP A 81 4.14 14.99 13.73
N ILE A 82 5.03 14.23 13.07
CA ILE A 82 6.45 14.59 12.93
C ILE A 82 6.61 15.86 12.08
N ILE A 83 5.90 15.96 10.96
CA ILE A 83 5.94 17.14 10.08
C ILE A 83 5.41 18.37 10.83
N PHE A 84 4.29 18.25 11.56
CA PHE A 84 3.72 19.33 12.36
C PHE A 84 4.66 19.78 13.47
N PHE A 85 5.33 18.84 14.15
CA PHE A 85 6.30 19.13 15.19
C PHE A 85 7.55 19.83 14.65
N ILE A 86 8.10 19.38 13.52
CA ILE A 86 9.25 20.01 12.87
C ILE A 86 8.88 21.43 12.41
N LEU A 87 7.71 21.62 11.80
CA LEU A 87 7.21 22.94 11.39
C LEU A 87 6.99 23.86 12.59
N ALA A 88 6.38 23.37 13.67
CA ALA A 88 6.17 24.13 14.89
C ALA A 88 7.50 24.53 15.56
N MET A 89 8.49 23.63 15.62
CA MET A 89 9.83 23.95 16.14
C MET A 89 10.58 24.95 15.26
N VAL A 90 10.50 24.83 13.94
CA VAL A 90 11.15 25.77 12.99
C VAL A 90 10.50 27.16 13.04
N LEU A 91 9.20 27.24 13.30
CA LEU A 91 8.49 28.51 13.50
C LEU A 91 8.76 29.12 14.87
N TRP A 92 9.02 28.30 15.90
CA TRP A 92 9.28 28.74 17.27
C TRP A 92 10.75 29.15 17.52
N LEU A 93 11.70 28.47 16.87
CA LEU A 93 13.13 28.75 16.97
C LEU A 93 13.57 29.65 15.81
N GLY A 94 13.88 30.92 16.09
CA GLY A 94 14.35 31.86 15.06
C GLY A 94 15.50 31.34 14.18
N ARG A 95 15.68 31.96 13.00
CA ARG A 95 16.53 31.51 11.86
C ARG A 95 17.90 30.90 12.20
N SER A 96 18.58 31.35 13.25
CA SER A 96 19.91 30.87 13.63
C SER A 96 19.89 29.56 14.43
N GLN A 97 18.79 29.19 15.08
CA GLN A 97 18.67 27.97 15.90
C GLN A 97 18.06 26.78 15.14
N ALA A 98 17.29 27.03 14.08
CA ALA A 98 16.79 25.99 13.16
C ALA A 98 17.94 25.22 12.47
N VAL A 99 19.05 25.90 12.14
CA VAL A 99 20.24 25.30 11.52
C VAL A 99 20.90 24.29 12.46
N PHE A 100 20.98 24.61 13.76
CA PHE A 100 21.55 23.71 14.77
C PHE A 100 20.66 22.49 15.00
N LEU A 101 19.35 22.66 15.05
CA LEU A 101 18.41 21.54 15.20
C LEU A 101 18.48 20.58 14.01
N ILE A 102 18.52 21.10 12.78
CA ILE A 102 18.61 20.31 11.56
C ILE A 102 19.97 19.58 11.49
N ALA A 103 21.07 20.25 11.84
CA ALA A 103 22.39 19.63 11.91
C ALA A 103 22.47 18.55 13.00
N SER A 104 21.89 18.79 14.18
CA SER A 104 21.82 17.81 15.27
C SER A 104 20.94 16.61 14.93
N LEU A 105 19.82 16.81 14.23
CA LEU A 105 18.99 15.72 13.70
C LEU A 105 19.73 14.90 12.63
N GLY A 106 20.55 15.55 11.79
CA GLY A 106 21.44 14.88 10.85
C GLY A 106 22.52 14.04 11.52
N ILE A 107 23.12 14.53 12.62
CA ILE A 107 24.10 13.79 13.43
C ILE A 107 23.46 12.62 14.18
N VAL A 108 22.24 12.79 14.72
CA VAL A 108 21.46 11.72 15.34
C VAL A 108 21.05 10.66 14.31
N ALA A 109 20.69 11.06 13.08
CA ALA A 109 20.44 10.15 11.97
C ALA A 109 21.71 9.38 11.56
N LEU A 110 22.88 10.04 11.54
CA LEU A 110 24.20 9.43 11.31
C LEU A 110 24.65 8.49 12.44
N ALA A 111 24.25 8.74 13.68
CA ALA A 111 24.51 7.85 14.81
C ALA A 111 23.55 6.63 14.81
N ALA A 112 22.29 6.82 14.42
CA ALA A 112 21.30 5.75 14.24
C ALA A 112 21.65 4.82 13.06
N LEU A 113 22.35 5.34 12.06
CA LEU A 113 22.91 4.64 10.90
C LEU A 113 23.89 3.50 11.24
N ARG A 114 24.39 3.41 12.49
CA ARG A 114 25.25 2.30 12.94
C ARG A 114 24.51 1.11 13.55
N GLY A 115 23.18 1.13 13.66
CA GLY A 115 22.43 0.06 14.33
C GLY A 115 21.01 -0.23 13.85
N ALA A 116 20.46 0.53 12.90
CA ALA A 116 19.12 0.29 12.35
C ALA A 116 19.16 0.14 10.83
N GLY A 117 18.41 -0.83 10.29
CA GLY A 117 18.35 -1.16 8.87
C GLY A 117 18.11 0.05 7.96
N GLY A 118 18.70 0.01 6.77
CA GLY A 118 18.94 1.17 5.89
C GLY A 118 17.73 1.96 5.38
N GLU A 119 16.49 1.54 5.65
CA GLU A 119 15.29 2.20 5.10
C GLU A 119 14.90 3.48 5.85
N LEU A 120 15.11 3.55 7.17
CA LEU A 120 14.84 4.77 7.94
C LEU A 120 15.89 5.86 7.66
N ALA A 121 17.11 5.45 7.31
CA ALA A 121 18.22 6.36 7.03
C ALA A 121 18.04 7.14 5.72
N VAL A 122 17.45 6.50 4.70
CA VAL A 122 17.17 7.15 3.42
C VAL A 122 16.07 8.20 3.57
N VAL A 123 15.02 7.91 4.34
CA VAL A 123 13.93 8.86 4.61
C VAL A 123 14.44 10.10 5.36
N LEU A 124 15.31 9.91 6.36
CA LEU A 124 15.90 11.01 7.11
C LEU A 124 16.89 11.84 6.27
N LEU A 125 17.63 11.19 5.35
CA LEU A 125 18.53 11.88 4.41
C LEU A 125 17.75 12.70 3.38
N ASP A 126 16.66 12.15 2.84
CA ASP A 126 15.80 12.85 1.87
C ASP A 126 15.09 14.03 2.51
N LEU A 127 14.60 13.90 3.76
CA LEU A 127 14.03 15.02 4.53
C LEU A 127 15.07 16.12 4.79
N ALA A 128 16.32 15.75 5.08
CA ALA A 128 17.42 16.69 5.28
C ALA A 128 17.83 17.39 3.97
N LEU A 129 17.81 16.68 2.83
CA LEU A 129 18.07 17.25 1.51
C LEU A 129 16.93 18.18 1.05
N LEU A 130 15.67 17.80 1.27
CA LEU A 130 14.51 18.64 0.94
C LEU A 130 14.50 19.92 1.77
N THR A 131 14.82 19.85 3.05
CA THR A 131 14.99 21.04 3.89
C THR A 131 16.21 21.86 3.46
N GLY A 132 17.33 21.20 3.14
CA GLY A 132 18.52 21.85 2.57
C GLY A 132 18.23 22.63 1.28
N LEU A 133 17.38 22.09 0.39
CA LEU A 133 16.96 22.75 -0.84
C LEU A 133 15.98 23.91 -0.61
N LEU A 134 15.04 23.76 0.33
CA LEU A 134 14.06 24.80 0.68
C LEU A 134 14.73 26.02 1.36
N PHE A 135 15.83 25.81 2.08
CA PHE A 135 16.60 26.87 2.75
C PHE A 135 17.90 27.25 2.01
N GLY A 136 18.26 26.53 0.94
CA GLY A 136 19.55 26.59 0.27
C GLY A 136 19.70 27.58 -0.89
N SER A 137 18.70 28.44 -1.16
CA SER A 137 18.77 29.41 -2.26
C SER A 137 19.56 30.69 -1.92
N ARG A 138 20.72 30.55 -1.26
CA ARG A 138 21.78 31.58 -1.16
C ARG A 138 23.19 30.99 -0.96
N TRP A 139 23.47 29.83 -1.57
CA TRP A 139 24.81 29.24 -1.56
C TRP A 139 25.46 29.29 -2.94
N VAL A 140 25.78 30.49 -3.43
CA VAL A 140 26.77 30.71 -4.49
C VAL A 140 27.50 32.03 -4.19
N GLU A 141 28.83 31.99 -4.27
CA GLU A 141 29.82 33.06 -4.05
C GLU A 141 30.22 33.40 -2.61
N ILE A 142 31.11 32.58 -2.04
CA ILE A 142 32.18 33.10 -1.20
C ILE A 142 33.41 33.26 -2.10
N ARG A 143 33.52 34.42 -2.77
CA ARG A 143 34.79 34.90 -3.33
C ARG A 143 35.54 35.58 -2.18
N MET A 144 36.75 35.11 -1.90
CA MET A 144 37.65 35.75 -0.95
C MET A 144 38.13 37.11 -1.51
N SER A 145 37.38 38.18 -1.27
CA SER A 145 37.89 39.56 -1.16
C SER A 145 36.73 40.55 -0.95
N GLY A 146 36.74 41.27 0.18
CA GLY A 146 36.00 42.53 0.37
C GLY A 146 34.57 42.44 0.91
N SER A 147 34.39 42.90 2.15
CA SER A 147 33.16 43.34 2.85
C SER A 147 31.88 42.47 2.79
N PRO A 148 31.34 42.01 3.94
CA PRO A 148 30.04 41.34 3.98
C PRO A 148 28.90 42.36 3.85
N ALA A 149 28.39 42.54 2.64
CA ALA A 149 27.09 43.21 2.42
C ALA A 149 25.95 42.24 2.78
N THR A 150 25.69 42.06 4.08
CA THR A 150 24.49 41.38 4.57
C THR A 150 23.31 42.34 4.53
N SER A 151 22.47 42.25 3.50
CA SER A 151 21.11 42.79 3.58
C SER A 151 20.07 41.88 2.93
N SER A 152 19.96 40.63 3.40
CA SER A 152 18.63 40.00 3.35
C SER A 152 17.77 40.65 4.44
N ARG A 153 17.03 41.72 4.08
CA ARG A 153 16.04 42.30 4.99
C ARG A 153 15.14 41.17 5.52
N PRO A 154 14.96 41.05 6.85
CA PRO A 154 13.99 40.11 7.40
C PRO A 154 12.61 40.42 6.79
N TRP A 155 11.84 39.37 6.53
CA TRP A 155 10.51 39.55 5.95
C TRP A 155 9.68 40.42 6.89
N SER A 156 9.02 41.44 6.35
CA SER A 156 8.08 42.25 7.12
C SER A 156 7.02 41.34 7.76
N PRO A 157 6.51 41.64 8.96
CA PRO A 157 5.46 40.85 9.62
C PRO A 157 4.29 40.51 8.69
N GLY A 158 3.86 41.44 7.82
CA GLY A 158 2.81 41.19 6.82
C GLY A 158 3.17 40.15 5.74
N ARG A 159 4.44 40.05 5.34
CA ARG A 159 4.93 39.03 4.40
C ARG A 159 5.03 37.65 5.06
N MET A 160 5.42 37.61 6.34
CA MET A 160 5.41 36.38 7.13
C MET A 160 3.98 35.87 7.34
N ALA A 161 3.05 36.77 7.68
CA ALA A 161 1.63 36.44 7.83
C ALA A 161 1.01 35.96 6.52
N ALA A 162 1.31 36.60 5.39
CA ALA A 162 0.84 36.18 4.08
C ALA A 162 1.38 34.79 3.69
N ALA A 163 2.65 34.50 3.93
CA ALA A 163 3.23 33.19 3.65
C ALA A 163 2.69 32.10 4.59
N ALA A 164 2.48 32.40 5.87
CA ALA A 164 1.81 31.49 6.79
C ALA A 164 0.37 31.22 6.36
N ALA A 165 -0.37 32.24 5.93
CA ALA A 165 -1.72 32.08 5.40
C ALA A 165 -1.74 31.21 4.13
N VAL A 166 -0.80 31.41 3.20
CA VAL A 166 -0.65 30.56 2.01
C VAL A 166 -0.33 29.11 2.41
N LEU A 167 0.58 28.89 3.37
CA LEU A 167 0.89 27.53 3.86
C LEU A 167 -0.29 26.87 4.57
N VAL A 168 -1.08 27.62 5.33
CA VAL A 168 -2.32 27.11 5.96
C VAL A 168 -3.37 26.78 4.91
N VAL A 169 -3.56 27.63 3.90
CA VAL A 169 -4.47 27.35 2.78
C VAL A 169 -4.00 26.11 2.03
N LEU A 170 -2.71 25.99 1.69
CA LEU A 170 -2.15 24.80 1.07
C LEU A 170 -2.29 23.55 1.95
N ALA A 171 -2.10 23.68 3.27
CA ALA A 171 -2.28 22.59 4.21
C ALA A 171 -3.75 22.16 4.31
N VAL A 172 -4.71 23.09 4.31
CA VAL A 172 -6.15 22.80 4.32
C VAL A 172 -6.59 22.16 2.99
N TYR A 173 -6.10 22.66 1.86
CA TYR A 173 -6.36 22.09 0.54
C TYR A 173 -5.70 20.71 0.36
N ALA A 174 -4.56 20.46 0.98
CA ALA A 174 -3.94 19.13 1.03
C ALA A 174 -4.64 18.19 2.03
N ALA A 175 -5.14 18.74 3.15
CA ALA A 175 -5.78 17.97 4.22
C ALA A 175 -7.15 17.43 3.83
N ARG A 176 -7.97 18.18 3.09
CA ARG A 176 -9.35 17.74 2.76
C ARG A 176 -9.39 16.47 1.89
N PRO A 177 -8.58 16.34 0.82
CA PRO A 177 -8.48 15.09 0.06
C PRO A 177 -7.74 13.99 0.83
N ALA A 178 -6.71 14.32 1.61
CA ALA A 178 -6.04 13.36 2.48
C ALA A 178 -7.01 12.80 3.55
N TRP A 179 -7.94 13.62 4.03
CA TRP A 179 -8.95 13.22 5.00
C TRP A 179 -10.02 12.30 4.40
N LEU A 180 -10.45 12.54 3.15
CA LEU A 180 -11.31 11.59 2.41
C LEU A 180 -10.61 10.26 2.13
N MET A 181 -9.28 10.27 2.00
CA MET A 181 -8.49 9.05 1.86
C MET A 181 -8.40 8.26 3.17
N VAL A 182 -8.32 8.96 4.30
CA VAL A 182 -8.17 8.39 5.65
C VAL A 182 -9.53 8.07 6.30
N ASN A 183 -10.65 8.58 5.77
CA ASN A 183 -12.01 8.27 6.23
C ASN A 183 -12.77 7.41 5.18
N PRO A 184 -12.74 6.07 5.31
CA PRO A 184 -13.39 5.16 4.37
C PRO A 184 -14.90 5.39 4.22
N GLU A 185 -15.61 5.72 5.31
CA GLU A 185 -17.06 5.89 5.30
C GLU A 185 -17.48 7.05 4.41
N GLN A 186 -16.76 8.17 4.46
CA GLN A 186 -17.10 9.33 3.65
C GLN A 186 -16.72 9.17 2.19
N ARG A 187 -15.58 8.50 1.92
CA ARG A 187 -15.21 8.12 0.57
C ARG A 187 -16.31 7.25 -0.04
N ARG A 188 -16.77 6.26 0.72
CA ARG A 188 -17.87 5.38 0.32
C ARG A 188 -19.15 6.16 0.07
N ALA A 189 -19.61 6.98 1.01
CA ALA A 189 -20.82 7.78 0.86
C ALA A 189 -20.79 8.69 -0.38
N ARG A 190 -19.62 9.24 -0.71
CA ARG A 190 -19.42 10.02 -1.95
C ARG A 190 -19.56 9.16 -3.20
N LEU A 191 -18.95 7.97 -3.20
CA LEU A 191 -19.01 7.03 -4.33
C LEU A 191 -20.41 6.42 -4.48
N GLU A 192 -21.12 6.10 -3.39
CA GLU A 192 -22.50 5.62 -3.40
C GLU A 192 -23.47 6.65 -3.99
N GLY A 193 -23.23 7.94 -3.75
CA GLY A 193 -23.98 9.02 -4.36
C GLY A 193 -23.79 9.15 -5.88
N LEU A 194 -22.78 8.48 -6.45
CA LEU A 194 -22.53 8.44 -7.88
C LEU A 194 -23.09 7.13 -8.44
N ALA A 195 -24.14 7.22 -9.24
CA ALA A 195 -24.67 6.05 -9.93
C ALA A 195 -23.58 5.44 -10.85
N PRO A 196 -23.46 4.11 -10.92
CA PRO A 196 -22.64 3.47 -11.93
C PRO A 196 -23.13 3.88 -13.33
N ALA A 197 -22.29 4.58 -14.10
CA ALA A 197 -22.65 5.17 -15.39
C ALA A 197 -22.25 4.32 -16.61
N PHE A 198 -22.17 3.01 -16.46
CA PHE A 198 -21.89 2.04 -17.53
C PHE A 198 -23.15 1.21 -17.74
N PRO A 199 -23.40 0.67 -18.95
CA PRO A 199 -24.52 -0.22 -19.13
C PRO A 199 -24.29 -1.43 -18.21
N VAL A 200 -25.12 -1.56 -17.16
CA VAL A 200 -25.38 -2.88 -16.58
C VAL A 200 -25.94 -3.68 -17.74
N SER A 201 -25.07 -4.44 -18.38
CA SER A 201 -25.41 -5.12 -19.62
C SER A 201 -26.57 -6.05 -19.31
N ASP A 202 -27.68 -5.92 -20.06
CA ASP A 202 -28.80 -6.84 -19.93
C ASP A 202 -28.22 -8.27 -19.96
N PRO A 203 -28.36 -9.07 -18.89
CA PRO A 203 -27.72 -10.38 -18.81
C PRO A 203 -28.05 -11.28 -20.02
N ARG A 204 -29.16 -11.00 -20.71
CA ARG A 204 -29.62 -11.71 -21.92
C ARG A 204 -28.90 -11.28 -23.22
N LYS A 205 -28.14 -10.18 -23.19
CA LYS A 205 -27.43 -9.61 -24.34
C LYS A 205 -25.91 -9.69 -24.21
N LEU A 206 -25.41 -10.39 -23.19
CA LEU A 206 -23.98 -10.55 -22.97
C LEU A 206 -23.33 -11.29 -24.13
N SER A 207 -22.14 -10.85 -24.53
CA SER A 207 -21.26 -11.60 -25.40
C SER A 207 -20.96 -12.99 -24.79
N PRO A 208 -20.62 -14.02 -25.59
CA PRO A 208 -20.38 -15.35 -25.06
C PRO A 208 -19.33 -15.39 -23.94
N LEU A 209 -18.26 -14.60 -24.05
CA LEU A 209 -17.24 -14.51 -23.02
C LEU A 209 -17.76 -13.80 -21.76
N ALA A 210 -18.48 -12.68 -21.92
CA ALA A 210 -19.09 -11.97 -20.79
C ALA A 210 -20.10 -12.84 -20.03
N ALA A 211 -20.90 -13.65 -20.73
CA ALA A 211 -21.83 -14.59 -20.12
C ALA A 211 -21.12 -15.67 -19.28
N ARG A 212 -19.97 -16.17 -19.75
CA ARG A 212 -19.15 -17.14 -19.02
C ARG A 212 -18.50 -16.53 -17.78
N LEU A 213 -17.92 -15.34 -17.92
CA LEU A 213 -17.37 -14.58 -16.79
C LEU A 213 -18.45 -14.34 -15.73
N ARG A 214 -19.65 -13.94 -16.13
CA ARG A 214 -20.81 -13.81 -15.23
C ARG A 214 -21.18 -15.11 -14.55
N ALA A 215 -21.18 -16.24 -15.26
CA ALA A 215 -21.46 -17.53 -14.64
C ALA A 215 -20.43 -17.89 -13.56
N HIS A 216 -19.14 -17.58 -13.76
CA HIS A 216 -18.12 -17.76 -12.73
C HIS A 216 -18.35 -16.91 -11.49
N VAL A 217 -18.62 -15.61 -11.69
CA VAL A 217 -18.89 -14.69 -10.57
C VAL A 217 -20.17 -15.06 -9.83
N VAL A 218 -21.25 -15.43 -10.54
CA VAL A 218 -22.51 -15.86 -9.92
C VAL A 218 -22.33 -17.14 -9.11
N GLU A 219 -21.53 -18.10 -9.58
CA GLU A 219 -21.28 -19.30 -8.79
C GLU A 219 -20.48 -19.00 -7.52
N LEU A 220 -19.39 -18.23 -7.65
CA LEU A 220 -18.50 -17.92 -6.53
C LEU A 220 -19.17 -16.98 -5.50
N ALA A 221 -19.67 -15.83 -5.95
CA ALA A 221 -20.22 -14.80 -5.06
C ALA A 221 -21.73 -14.92 -4.82
N GLY A 222 -22.47 -15.65 -5.66
CA GLY A 222 -23.90 -15.90 -5.50
C GLY A 222 -24.19 -17.25 -4.84
N SER A 223 -23.92 -18.36 -5.55
CA SER A 223 -24.25 -19.72 -5.11
C SER A 223 -23.40 -20.22 -3.93
N ILE A 224 -22.11 -19.86 -3.91
CA ILE A 224 -21.19 -20.18 -2.82
C ILE A 224 -21.28 -19.09 -1.74
N GLY A 225 -21.25 -17.82 -2.16
CA GLY A 225 -21.36 -16.66 -1.26
C GLY A 225 -20.01 -16.33 -0.63
N GLU A 226 -20.02 -15.94 0.65
CA GLU A 226 -18.81 -15.61 1.41
C GLU A 226 -17.81 -16.77 1.45
N ARG A 227 -16.54 -16.49 1.18
CA ARG A 227 -15.42 -17.46 1.13
C ARG A 227 -14.32 -17.07 2.12
N SER A 228 -14.68 -16.43 3.23
CA SER A 228 -13.73 -15.98 4.24
C SER A 228 -13.06 -17.13 4.97
N ALA A 229 -11.89 -16.86 5.56
CA ALA A 229 -11.12 -17.84 6.35
C ALA A 229 -11.93 -18.50 7.49
N TYR A 230 -13.01 -17.85 7.92
CA TYR A 230 -13.91 -18.30 8.98
C TYR A 230 -14.94 -19.34 8.49
N LEU A 231 -15.13 -19.50 7.19
CA LEU A 231 -16.11 -20.38 6.56
C LEU A 231 -15.43 -21.47 5.71
N PRO A 232 -14.90 -22.54 6.31
CA PRO A 232 -14.15 -23.57 5.59
C PRO A 232 -15.00 -24.34 4.55
N GLY A 233 -16.31 -24.48 4.78
CA GLY A 233 -17.21 -25.15 3.83
C GLY A 233 -17.32 -24.41 2.49
N PRO A 234 -17.75 -23.13 2.48
CA PRO A 234 -17.73 -22.29 1.28
C PRO A 234 -16.36 -22.19 0.61
N GLN A 235 -15.27 -22.09 1.37
CA GLN A 235 -13.91 -22.13 0.80
C GLN A 235 -13.63 -23.43 0.05
N ALA A 236 -13.94 -24.59 0.65
CA ALA A 236 -13.76 -25.88 -0.01
C ALA A 236 -14.61 -25.99 -1.29
N ARG A 237 -15.86 -25.50 -1.28
CA ARG A 237 -16.70 -25.44 -2.49
C ARG A 237 -16.09 -24.56 -3.59
N ALA A 238 -15.48 -23.43 -3.23
CA ALA A 238 -14.79 -22.57 -4.18
C ALA A 238 -13.56 -23.26 -4.79
N GLN A 239 -12.77 -23.96 -3.96
CA GLN A 239 -11.63 -24.76 -4.41
C GLN A 239 -12.08 -25.85 -5.40
N ASP A 240 -13.13 -26.61 -5.06
CA ASP A 240 -13.68 -27.66 -5.90
C ASP A 240 -14.18 -27.10 -7.24
N TYR A 241 -14.86 -25.96 -7.19
CA TYR A 241 -15.34 -25.27 -8.38
C TYR A 241 -14.19 -24.83 -9.30
N ILE A 242 -13.18 -24.14 -8.75
CA ILE A 242 -12.01 -23.66 -9.50
C ILE A 242 -11.26 -24.85 -10.12
N ALA A 243 -11.02 -25.91 -9.35
CA ALA A 243 -10.39 -27.13 -9.85
C ALA A 243 -11.21 -27.77 -10.98
N ALA A 244 -12.54 -27.81 -10.84
CA ALA A 244 -13.43 -28.33 -11.88
C ALA A 244 -13.39 -27.49 -13.16
N GLN A 245 -13.33 -26.15 -13.06
CA GLN A 245 -13.23 -25.28 -14.23
C GLN A 245 -11.87 -25.42 -14.93
N PHE A 246 -10.77 -25.55 -14.19
CA PHE A 246 -9.48 -25.88 -14.79
C PHE A 246 -9.51 -27.23 -15.53
N ARG A 247 -10.07 -28.28 -14.92
CA ARG A 247 -10.24 -29.60 -15.58
C ARG A 247 -11.10 -29.51 -16.83
N LYS A 248 -12.20 -28.76 -16.77
CA LYS A 248 -13.09 -28.51 -17.93
C LYS A 248 -12.38 -27.77 -19.05
N ALA A 249 -11.46 -26.87 -18.73
CA ALA A 249 -10.58 -26.20 -19.68
C ALA A 249 -9.42 -27.10 -20.16
N GLY A 250 -9.37 -28.37 -19.75
CA GLY A 250 -8.39 -29.36 -20.18
C GLY A 250 -7.06 -29.32 -19.43
N TYR A 251 -6.99 -28.68 -18.26
CA TYR A 251 -5.80 -28.68 -17.40
C TYR A 251 -5.86 -29.78 -16.34
N GLU A 252 -4.70 -30.17 -15.83
CA GLU A 252 -4.60 -30.94 -14.59
C GLU A 252 -4.19 -30.00 -13.44
N PRO A 253 -5.15 -29.52 -12.62
CA PRO A 253 -4.83 -28.58 -11.55
C PRO A 253 -4.10 -29.28 -10.40
N SER A 254 -3.04 -28.65 -9.91
CA SER A 254 -2.35 -29.01 -8.68
C SER A 254 -2.99 -28.29 -7.50
N ILE A 255 -3.27 -29.04 -6.43
CA ILE A 255 -3.72 -28.48 -5.15
C ILE A 255 -2.48 -28.38 -4.25
N LEU A 256 -2.19 -27.19 -3.76
CA LEU A 256 -0.99 -26.86 -3.00
C LEU A 256 -1.39 -26.49 -1.56
N PRO A 257 -1.55 -27.47 -0.66
CA PRO A 257 -1.94 -27.21 0.72
C PRO A 257 -0.80 -26.52 1.49
N PHE A 258 -1.17 -25.66 2.43
CA PHE A 258 -0.23 -25.06 3.37
C PHE A 258 -0.90 -24.78 4.72
N GLU A 259 -0.08 -24.81 5.77
CA GLU A 259 -0.53 -24.56 7.13
C GLU A 259 -0.33 -23.10 7.54
N SER A 260 -1.26 -22.61 8.35
CA SER A 260 -1.12 -21.34 9.05
C SER A 260 -0.05 -21.45 10.13
N ARG A 261 0.76 -20.41 10.29
CA ARG A 261 1.76 -20.29 11.37
C ARG A 261 1.22 -19.52 12.57
N ARG A 262 -0.05 -19.12 12.58
CA ARG A 262 -0.69 -18.37 13.68
C ARG A 262 -1.44 -19.26 14.66
N THR A 263 -1.33 -18.91 15.94
CA THR A 263 -2.02 -19.57 17.06
C THR A 263 -3.54 -19.50 16.99
N THR A 264 -4.11 -18.44 16.40
CA THR A 264 -5.57 -18.30 16.21
C THR A 264 -6.13 -19.23 15.15
N ASP A 265 -5.32 -19.56 14.14
CA ASP A 265 -5.66 -20.50 13.08
C ASP A 265 -5.36 -21.96 13.45
N LEU A 266 -4.71 -22.23 14.59
CA LEU A 266 -4.57 -23.61 15.11
C LEU A 266 -5.93 -24.26 15.41
N LEU A 267 -7.01 -23.48 15.50
CA LEU A 267 -8.39 -23.98 15.60
C LEU A 267 -8.97 -24.41 14.25
N ARG A 268 -8.37 -23.97 13.14
CA ARG A 268 -8.73 -24.41 11.80
C ARG A 268 -8.19 -25.82 11.59
N ARG A 269 -9.09 -26.77 11.36
CA ARG A 269 -8.75 -28.20 11.23
C ARG A 269 -8.24 -28.59 9.84
N GLU A 270 -8.48 -27.75 8.85
CA GLU A 270 -8.13 -27.99 7.45
C GLU A 270 -7.06 -26.99 6.98
N PRO A 271 -6.08 -27.42 6.18
CA PRO A 271 -5.10 -26.51 5.61
C PRO A 271 -5.75 -25.51 4.65
N TYR A 272 -5.11 -24.37 4.44
CA TYR A 272 -5.40 -23.50 3.30
C TYR A 272 -4.86 -24.15 2.02
N ARG A 273 -5.42 -23.81 0.85
CA ARG A 273 -5.07 -24.50 -0.40
C ARG A 273 -4.98 -23.53 -1.57
N ASN A 274 -3.79 -23.29 -2.08
CA ASN A 274 -3.67 -22.68 -3.39
C ASN A 274 -4.01 -23.71 -4.47
N LEU A 275 -4.51 -23.26 -5.62
CA LEU A 275 -4.68 -24.08 -6.80
C LEU A 275 -3.82 -23.55 -7.93
N GLU A 276 -3.23 -24.44 -8.71
CA GLU A 276 -2.38 -24.08 -9.84
C GLU A 276 -2.74 -24.90 -11.08
N ALA A 277 -2.91 -24.24 -12.23
CA ALA A 277 -2.95 -24.88 -13.53
C ALA A 277 -1.77 -24.41 -14.38
N ARG A 278 -1.07 -25.36 -15.02
CA ARG A 278 0.11 -25.07 -15.85
C ARG A 278 -0.21 -25.23 -17.33
N LEU A 279 -0.03 -24.15 -18.10
CA LEU A 279 0.08 -24.22 -19.54
C LEU A 279 1.54 -24.38 -19.90
N ALA A 280 1.92 -25.58 -20.34
CA ALA A 280 3.25 -25.84 -20.86
C ALA A 280 3.55 -24.89 -22.03
N GLY A 281 4.78 -24.39 -22.08
CA GLY A 281 5.26 -23.53 -23.15
C GLY A 281 6.73 -23.82 -23.44
N ARG A 282 7.34 -23.01 -24.30
CA ARG A 282 8.77 -23.10 -24.60
C ARG A 282 9.61 -22.66 -23.41
N ASP A 283 10.55 -23.51 -23.01
CA ASP A 283 11.64 -23.09 -22.13
C ASP A 283 12.73 -22.42 -22.98
N ASP A 284 12.63 -21.10 -23.09
CA ASP A 284 13.62 -20.26 -23.77
C ASP A 284 14.62 -19.64 -22.80
N GLY A 285 14.67 -20.12 -21.55
CA GLY A 285 15.50 -19.60 -20.48
C GLY A 285 15.08 -18.22 -19.96
N ARG A 286 14.01 -17.60 -20.48
CA ARG A 286 13.56 -16.26 -20.06
C ARG A 286 12.63 -16.26 -18.84
N GLY A 287 12.32 -17.45 -18.32
CA GLY A 287 11.46 -17.66 -17.16
C GLY A 287 10.02 -17.99 -17.55
N ILE A 288 9.12 -17.98 -16.58
CA ILE A 288 7.68 -18.27 -16.74
C ILE A 288 6.82 -17.03 -16.45
N TRP A 289 5.59 -17.03 -16.92
CA TRP A 289 4.56 -16.11 -16.44
C TRP A 289 3.74 -16.74 -15.33
N VAL A 290 3.40 -15.94 -14.31
CA VAL A 290 2.38 -16.30 -13.32
C VAL A 290 1.22 -15.33 -13.47
N VAL A 291 0.00 -15.85 -13.62
CA VAL A 291 -1.23 -15.07 -13.51
C VAL A 291 -1.93 -15.53 -12.24
N GLY A 292 -2.16 -14.59 -11.32
CA GLY A 292 -2.69 -14.87 -9.99
C GLY A 292 -3.98 -14.13 -9.70
N ALA A 293 -4.81 -14.70 -8.83
CA ALA A 293 -5.95 -14.02 -8.19
C ALA A 293 -6.27 -14.76 -6.88
N HIS A 294 -6.67 -14.07 -5.83
CA HIS A 294 -7.18 -14.74 -4.64
C HIS A 294 -8.66 -15.10 -4.79
N TYR A 295 -9.10 -16.16 -4.12
CA TYR A 295 -10.48 -16.62 -4.18
C TYR A 295 -11.24 -16.51 -2.85
N ASP A 296 -10.54 -16.24 -1.74
CA ASP A 296 -11.18 -15.95 -0.46
C ASP A 296 -11.81 -14.55 -0.46
N THR A 297 -12.53 -14.23 0.61
CA THR A 297 -13.21 -12.94 0.76
C THR A 297 -13.00 -12.36 2.16
N ALA A 298 -13.13 -11.05 2.28
CA ALA A 298 -13.39 -10.44 3.57
C ALA A 298 -14.61 -11.07 4.28
N PRO A 299 -14.64 -11.07 5.62
CA PRO A 299 -15.78 -11.58 6.39
C PRO A 299 -17.05 -10.79 6.13
N GLY A 300 -18.18 -11.48 5.97
CA GLY A 300 -19.49 -10.86 5.74
C GLY A 300 -19.72 -10.32 4.33
N THR A 301 -18.87 -10.65 3.35
CA THR A 301 -19.01 -10.18 1.97
C THR A 301 -19.22 -11.34 1.00
N PRO A 302 -20.06 -11.18 -0.05
CA PRO A 302 -20.13 -12.15 -1.14
C PRO A 302 -18.85 -12.16 -2.00
N GLY A 303 -18.18 -11.00 -2.13
CA GLY A 303 -16.91 -10.88 -2.82
C GLY A 303 -17.00 -11.09 -4.33
N ALA A 304 -17.93 -10.39 -4.99
CA ALA A 304 -18.13 -10.48 -6.43
C ALA A 304 -17.02 -9.79 -7.21
N ASP A 305 -16.74 -8.53 -6.89
CA ASP A 305 -15.58 -7.84 -7.41
C ASP A 305 -14.31 -8.27 -6.69
N ASP A 306 -14.40 -8.48 -5.36
CA ASP A 306 -13.30 -8.80 -4.46
C ASP A 306 -13.40 -10.23 -3.87
N ASN A 307 -12.89 -11.27 -4.53
CA ASN A 307 -12.19 -11.22 -5.82
C ASN A 307 -12.64 -12.32 -6.80
N ALA A 308 -13.94 -12.63 -6.82
CA ALA A 308 -14.50 -13.54 -7.82
C ALA A 308 -14.31 -13.02 -9.26
N SER A 309 -14.23 -11.70 -9.45
CA SER A 309 -13.93 -11.07 -10.74
C SER A 309 -12.54 -11.49 -11.27
N GLY A 310 -11.51 -11.45 -10.42
CA GLY A 310 -10.15 -11.90 -10.75
C GLY A 310 -10.10 -13.39 -11.08
N ILE A 311 -10.77 -14.23 -10.28
CA ILE A 311 -10.86 -15.67 -10.54
C ILE A 311 -11.60 -15.97 -11.85
N ALA A 312 -12.67 -15.25 -12.17
CA ALA A 312 -13.38 -15.43 -13.43
C ALA A 312 -12.47 -15.13 -14.64
N VAL A 313 -11.72 -14.02 -14.58
CA VAL A 313 -10.73 -13.67 -15.62
C VAL A 313 -9.61 -14.70 -15.69
N LEU A 314 -9.11 -15.19 -14.55
CA LEU A 314 -8.08 -16.23 -14.47
C LEU A 314 -8.51 -17.51 -15.20
N LEU A 315 -9.72 -18.01 -14.90
CA LEU A 315 -10.27 -19.24 -15.46
C LEU A 315 -10.49 -19.12 -16.98
N GLU A 316 -11.06 -18.00 -17.43
CA GLU A 316 -11.33 -17.78 -18.85
C GLU A 316 -10.06 -17.48 -19.65
N ALA A 317 -9.07 -16.79 -19.07
CA ALA A 317 -7.77 -16.61 -19.69
C ALA A 317 -7.04 -17.95 -19.87
N ALA A 318 -7.07 -18.83 -18.87
CA ALA A 318 -6.52 -20.17 -18.97
C ALA A 318 -7.17 -20.96 -20.10
N ARG A 319 -8.51 -20.99 -20.14
CA ARG A 319 -9.25 -21.68 -21.20
C ARG A 319 -8.91 -21.14 -22.59
N LEU A 320 -8.94 -19.81 -22.78
CA LEU A 320 -8.68 -19.19 -24.08
C LEU A 320 -7.25 -19.47 -24.56
N LEU A 321 -6.26 -19.43 -23.67
CA LEU A 321 -4.87 -19.76 -24.01
C LEU A 321 -4.70 -21.24 -24.40
N ARG A 322 -5.41 -22.15 -23.73
CA ARG A 322 -5.45 -23.58 -24.10
C ARG A 322 -6.07 -23.79 -25.48
N GLU A 323 -7.22 -23.19 -25.74
CA GLU A 323 -7.96 -23.33 -27.02
C GLU A 323 -7.19 -22.75 -28.20
N ARG A 324 -6.49 -21.64 -28.01
CA ARG A 324 -5.68 -21.00 -29.06
C ARG A 324 -4.38 -21.75 -29.37
N GLY A 325 -4.03 -22.78 -28.57
CA GLY A 325 -2.79 -23.53 -28.74
C GLY A 325 -1.56 -22.64 -28.67
N ALA A 326 -1.58 -21.59 -27.84
CA ALA A 326 -0.54 -20.59 -27.81
C ALA A 326 0.82 -21.24 -27.44
N GLY A 327 1.69 -21.43 -28.43
CA GLY A 327 3.05 -21.96 -28.28
C GLY A 327 4.03 -20.97 -27.64
N GLY A 328 3.56 -20.18 -26.68
CA GLY A 328 4.33 -19.16 -26.00
C GLY A 328 5.21 -19.72 -24.89
N ARG A 329 5.57 -18.86 -23.95
CA ARG A 329 6.24 -19.21 -22.69
C ARG A 329 5.28 -19.98 -21.77
N GLU A 330 5.82 -20.77 -20.84
CA GLU A 330 5.00 -21.40 -19.80
C GLU A 330 4.23 -20.33 -19.01
N VAL A 331 2.94 -20.57 -18.81
CA VAL A 331 2.04 -19.74 -17.99
C VAL A 331 1.48 -20.60 -16.88
N ARG A 332 1.62 -20.13 -15.63
CA ARG A 332 0.99 -20.73 -14.46
C ARG A 332 -0.16 -19.85 -13.99
N PHE A 333 -1.35 -20.42 -13.96
CA PHE A 333 -2.55 -19.78 -13.40
C PHE A 333 -2.68 -20.24 -11.96
N ALA A 334 -2.59 -19.31 -11.02
CA ALA A 334 -2.60 -19.60 -9.60
C ALA A 334 -3.81 -18.92 -8.91
N ALA A 335 -4.67 -19.71 -8.29
CA ALA A 335 -5.72 -19.21 -7.41
C ALA A 335 -5.22 -19.27 -5.97
N PHE A 336 -5.11 -18.12 -5.31
CA PHE A 336 -4.54 -17.99 -3.97
C PHE A 336 -5.62 -18.03 -2.89
N ASP A 337 -5.29 -18.68 -1.77
CA ASP A 337 -6.09 -18.67 -0.55
C ASP A 337 -5.51 -17.68 0.46
N ALA A 338 -6.33 -17.28 1.43
CA ALA A 338 -5.92 -16.50 2.59
C ALA A 338 -5.23 -15.17 2.24
N GLU A 339 -5.72 -14.46 1.23
CA GLU A 339 -5.31 -13.07 0.98
C GLU A 339 -5.88 -12.16 2.07
N GLU A 340 -7.16 -12.33 2.40
CA GLU A 340 -7.94 -11.40 3.19
C GLU A 340 -7.65 -11.49 4.70
N PRO A 341 -8.06 -10.51 5.52
CA PRO A 341 -7.98 -10.61 6.98
C PRO A 341 -8.66 -11.89 7.48
N PRO A 342 -8.01 -12.65 8.38
CA PRO A 342 -6.89 -12.24 9.22
C PRO A 342 -5.49 -12.53 8.68
N ALA A 343 -5.36 -13.13 7.48
CA ALA A 343 -4.10 -13.57 6.90
C ALA A 343 -3.36 -12.49 6.09
N PHE A 344 -4.07 -11.46 5.66
CA PHE A 344 -3.50 -10.32 4.94
C PHE A 344 -2.28 -9.69 5.61
N GLY A 345 -1.19 -9.54 4.85
CA GLY A 345 0.07 -8.95 5.31
C GLY A 345 0.89 -9.84 6.26
N THR A 346 0.60 -11.14 6.30
CA THR A 346 1.21 -12.09 7.22
C THR A 346 1.94 -13.21 6.49
N ARG A 347 2.57 -14.13 7.25
CA ARG A 347 3.23 -15.31 6.67
C ARG A 347 2.26 -16.38 6.18
N ASP A 348 0.96 -16.16 6.34
CA ASP A 348 -0.08 -17.14 6.05
C ASP A 348 -0.82 -16.83 4.75
N MET A 349 -0.44 -15.77 4.03
CA MET A 349 -0.95 -15.50 2.69
C MET A 349 -0.54 -16.61 1.72
N GLY A 350 -1.50 -17.12 0.96
CA GLY A 350 -1.28 -18.16 -0.04
C GLY A 350 -0.26 -17.75 -1.10
N SER A 351 -0.32 -16.50 -1.58
CA SER A 351 0.64 -15.99 -2.56
C SER A 351 2.08 -15.93 -2.02
N LEU A 352 2.28 -15.71 -0.72
CA LEU A 352 3.61 -15.79 -0.10
C LEU A 352 4.16 -17.21 -0.10
N ARG A 353 3.34 -18.19 0.30
CA ARG A 353 3.72 -19.61 0.26
C ARG A 353 4.07 -20.04 -1.17
N TYR A 354 3.28 -19.58 -2.13
CA TYR A 354 3.51 -19.89 -3.53
C TYR A 354 4.80 -19.25 -4.06
N ALA A 355 5.04 -17.96 -3.77
CA ALA A 355 6.25 -17.26 -4.19
C ALA A 355 7.53 -17.84 -3.54
N ASP A 356 7.47 -18.21 -2.26
CA ASP A 356 8.56 -18.90 -1.57
C ASP A 356 8.85 -20.26 -2.23
N ASN A 357 7.81 -21.06 -2.55
CA ASN A 357 7.98 -22.33 -3.24
C ASN A 357 8.62 -22.18 -4.63
N LEU A 358 8.25 -21.15 -5.39
CA LEU A 358 8.89 -20.85 -6.68
C LEU A 358 10.37 -20.53 -6.51
N LYS A 359 10.70 -19.71 -5.49
CA LYS A 359 12.08 -19.32 -5.17
C LYS A 359 12.92 -20.52 -4.73
N ASP A 360 12.39 -21.34 -3.83
CA ASP A 360 13.06 -22.53 -3.30
C ASP A 360 13.30 -23.57 -4.40
N SER A 361 12.34 -23.70 -5.31
CA SER A 361 12.44 -24.55 -6.51
C SER A 361 13.28 -23.92 -7.63
N ARG A 362 13.86 -22.73 -7.41
CA ARG A 362 14.66 -21.97 -8.39
C ARG A 362 13.94 -21.73 -9.72
N VAL A 363 12.62 -21.59 -9.69
CA VAL A 363 11.81 -21.28 -10.88
C VAL A 363 12.03 -19.82 -11.24
N ARG A 364 12.53 -19.57 -12.44
CA ARG A 364 12.73 -18.21 -12.94
C ARG A 364 11.39 -17.61 -13.35
N VAL A 365 10.95 -16.56 -12.65
CA VAL A 365 9.71 -15.82 -12.98
C VAL A 365 10.06 -14.62 -13.86
N ARG A 366 9.50 -14.56 -15.08
CA ARG A 366 9.61 -13.41 -15.99
C ARG A 366 8.80 -12.22 -15.49
N GLY A 367 7.60 -12.52 -14.99
CA GLY A 367 6.65 -11.57 -14.43
C GLY A 367 5.45 -12.28 -13.83
N MET A 368 4.86 -11.66 -12.81
CA MET A 368 3.58 -12.05 -12.24
C MET A 368 2.53 -10.96 -12.50
N ILE A 369 1.34 -11.35 -12.95
CA ILE A 369 0.17 -10.48 -13.10
C ILE A 369 -0.85 -10.91 -12.07
N ASN A 370 -1.08 -10.07 -11.06
CA ASN A 370 -2.12 -10.25 -10.07
C ASN A 370 -3.42 -9.61 -10.57
N LEU A 371 -4.52 -10.35 -10.56
CA LEU A 371 -5.84 -9.87 -10.91
C LEU A 371 -6.57 -9.55 -9.60
N GLU A 372 -6.81 -8.27 -9.36
CA GLU A 372 -7.30 -7.76 -8.07
C GLU A 372 -8.43 -6.77 -8.33
N MET A 373 -9.68 -7.19 -8.13
CA MET A 373 -10.87 -6.38 -8.42
C MET A 373 -10.86 -5.83 -9.84
N VAL A 374 -11.43 -6.55 -10.79
CA VAL A 374 -11.33 -6.21 -12.21
C VAL A 374 -12.70 -6.11 -12.87
N GLY A 375 -13.76 -5.94 -12.09
CA GLY A 375 -15.14 -5.97 -12.57
C GLY A 375 -15.90 -4.65 -12.46
N TYR A 376 -15.47 -3.71 -11.61
CA TYR A 376 -16.21 -2.49 -11.33
C TYR A 376 -15.66 -1.27 -12.09
N PHE A 377 -16.50 -0.69 -12.95
CA PHE A 377 -16.19 0.54 -13.66
C PHE A 377 -17.05 1.67 -13.12
N ASN A 378 -16.80 2.94 -13.49
CA ASN A 378 -17.76 4.04 -13.37
C ASN A 378 -17.26 5.26 -14.18
N PRO A 379 -17.79 5.54 -15.39
CA PRO A 379 -17.30 6.64 -16.22
C PRO A 379 -17.85 8.02 -15.77
N ALA A 380 -18.65 8.09 -14.70
CA ALA A 380 -19.13 9.35 -14.17
C ALA A 380 -17.94 10.24 -13.72
N PRO A 381 -17.96 11.56 -14.00
CA PRO A 381 -16.97 12.47 -13.46
C PRO A 381 -16.91 12.40 -11.92
N GLY A 382 -15.71 12.30 -11.36
CA GLY A 382 -15.50 12.22 -9.92
C GLY A 382 -15.76 10.85 -9.29
N ALA A 383 -15.99 9.81 -10.10
CA ALA A 383 -16.15 8.43 -9.63
C ALA A 383 -14.83 7.71 -9.32
N GLN A 384 -13.70 8.41 -9.51
CA GLN A 384 -12.36 7.94 -9.13
C GLN A 384 -11.77 8.92 -8.11
N LEU A 385 -11.64 8.48 -6.86
CA LEU A 385 -11.19 9.31 -5.73
C LEU A 385 -9.75 9.03 -5.35
N PHE A 386 -8.82 9.37 -6.23
CA PHE A 386 -7.40 9.31 -5.93
C PHE A 386 -6.93 10.42 -4.99
N PRO A 387 -5.77 10.26 -4.31
CA PRO A 387 -5.07 11.37 -3.70
C PRO A 387 -4.79 12.51 -4.70
N PRO A 388 -4.72 13.79 -4.27
CA PRO A 388 -4.52 14.93 -5.18
C PRO A 388 -3.30 14.81 -6.10
N PHE A 389 -2.19 14.28 -5.58
CA PHE A 389 -0.98 14.12 -6.38
C PHE A 389 -1.14 13.10 -7.50
N MET A 390 -2.01 12.09 -7.31
CA MET A 390 -2.36 11.10 -8.33
C MET A 390 -3.37 11.67 -9.34
N GLN A 391 -4.29 12.55 -8.92
CA GLN A 391 -5.25 13.21 -9.82
C GLN A 391 -4.56 14.04 -10.92
N LEU A 392 -3.30 14.44 -10.74
CA LEU A 392 -2.50 15.09 -11.80
C LEU A 392 -2.13 14.16 -12.97
N PHE A 393 -2.17 12.85 -12.75
CA PHE A 393 -1.69 11.83 -13.71
C PHE A 393 -2.77 10.82 -14.11
N TYR A 394 -3.81 10.66 -13.27
CA TYR A 394 -4.89 9.71 -13.50
C TYR A 394 -6.24 10.43 -13.64
N PRO A 395 -7.14 9.90 -14.49
CA PRO A 395 -8.43 10.51 -14.72
C PRO A 395 -9.34 10.40 -13.48
N GLU A 396 -10.27 11.34 -13.36
CA GLU A 396 -11.35 11.32 -12.35
C GLU A 396 -12.49 10.36 -12.70
N ARG A 397 -12.44 9.75 -13.91
CA ARG A 397 -13.39 8.75 -14.41
C ARG A 397 -12.81 7.36 -14.16
N GLY A 398 -13.66 6.42 -13.78
CA GLY A 398 -13.32 5.03 -13.53
C GLY A 398 -13.56 4.11 -14.73
N ASP A 399 -13.16 4.49 -15.94
CA ASP A 399 -13.37 3.72 -17.18
C ASP A 399 -12.09 3.03 -17.71
N PHE A 400 -11.11 2.84 -16.83
CA PHE A 400 -9.78 2.28 -17.10
C PHE A 400 -9.41 1.22 -16.04
N LEU A 401 -8.37 0.43 -16.31
CA LEU A 401 -7.69 -0.41 -15.32
C LEU A 401 -6.35 0.22 -14.91
N GLY A 402 -6.03 0.16 -13.64
CA GLY A 402 -4.70 0.46 -13.11
C GLY A 402 -3.77 -0.75 -13.22
N LEU A 403 -2.50 -0.47 -13.52
CA LEU A 403 -1.41 -1.46 -13.46
C LEU A 403 -0.39 -1.04 -12.40
N ALA A 404 -0.61 -1.46 -11.17
CA ALA A 404 0.23 -1.10 -10.04
C ALA A 404 1.52 -1.95 -9.99
N GLY A 405 2.67 -1.30 -9.81
CA GLY A 405 3.98 -1.94 -9.79
C GLY A 405 4.99 -1.22 -8.90
N ASN A 406 6.05 -1.92 -8.49
CA ASN A 406 7.21 -1.30 -7.86
C ASN A 406 8.27 -0.89 -8.90
N LEU A 407 9.27 -0.10 -8.50
CA LEU A 407 10.34 0.36 -9.41
C LEU A 407 11.10 -0.78 -10.10
N ARG A 408 11.26 -1.94 -9.43
CA ARG A 408 11.88 -3.13 -10.04
C ARG A 408 11.05 -3.71 -11.19
N SER A 409 9.74 -3.50 -11.13
CA SER A 409 8.77 -3.93 -12.14
C SER A 409 8.48 -2.85 -13.19
N LEU A 410 9.16 -1.69 -13.16
CA LEU A 410 8.90 -0.57 -14.07
C LEU A 410 9.01 -0.97 -15.56
N ARG A 411 10.07 -1.72 -15.91
CA ARG A 411 10.27 -2.18 -17.30
C ARG A 411 9.15 -3.13 -17.71
N LEU A 412 8.80 -4.08 -16.84
CA LEU A 412 7.72 -5.03 -17.06
C LEU A 412 6.38 -4.29 -17.24
N GLY A 413 6.05 -3.36 -16.35
CA GLY A 413 4.82 -2.58 -16.39
C GLY A 413 4.70 -1.73 -17.65
N ARG A 414 5.79 -1.10 -18.10
CA ARG A 414 5.78 -0.33 -19.37
C ARG A 414 5.59 -1.22 -20.58
N GLU A 415 6.27 -2.38 -20.63
CA GLU A 415 6.16 -3.34 -21.72
C GLU A 415 4.74 -3.92 -21.80
N PHE A 416 4.21 -4.35 -20.65
CA PHE A 416 2.87 -4.91 -20.52
C PHE A 416 1.78 -3.88 -20.87
N ALA A 417 1.85 -2.67 -20.32
CA ALA A 417 0.88 -1.61 -20.62
C ALA A 417 0.92 -1.15 -22.09
N ARG A 418 2.11 -1.16 -22.73
CA ARG A 418 2.20 -0.86 -24.16
C ARG A 418 1.54 -1.94 -24.99
N ALA A 419 1.84 -3.22 -24.73
CA ALA A 419 1.22 -4.34 -25.43
C ALA A 419 -0.31 -4.34 -25.23
N TRP A 420 -0.77 -4.11 -24.01
CA TRP A 420 -2.19 -4.02 -23.68
C TRP A 420 -2.91 -2.92 -24.46
N ASN A 421 -2.36 -1.71 -24.48
CA ASN A 421 -3.02 -0.57 -25.11
C ASN A 421 -2.96 -0.58 -26.65
N LEU A 422 -2.31 -1.58 -27.25
CA LEU A 422 -2.47 -1.88 -28.68
C LEU A 422 -3.73 -2.70 -28.96
N GLU A 423 -4.27 -3.39 -27.95
CA GLU A 423 -5.50 -4.15 -28.07
C GLU A 423 -6.73 -3.24 -27.90
N PRO A 424 -7.78 -3.43 -28.69
CA PRO A 424 -9.03 -2.71 -28.49
C PRO A 424 -9.68 -3.13 -27.16
N GLY A 425 -10.15 -2.17 -26.36
CA GLY A 425 -10.86 -2.48 -25.13
C GLY A 425 -10.66 -1.44 -24.03
N VAL A 426 -10.40 -1.93 -22.81
CA VAL A 426 -10.26 -1.12 -21.62
C VAL A 426 -8.85 -0.52 -21.54
N PRO A 427 -8.69 0.81 -21.45
CA PRO A 427 -7.37 1.43 -21.28
C PRO A 427 -6.67 0.94 -20.01
N LEU A 428 -5.37 0.67 -20.11
CA LEU A 428 -4.52 0.27 -18.99
C LEU A 428 -3.53 1.37 -18.64
N LEU A 429 -3.67 1.95 -17.44
CA LEU A 429 -2.84 3.04 -16.94
C LEU A 429 -1.80 2.51 -15.94
N PRO A 430 -0.49 2.55 -16.26
CA PRO A 430 0.54 2.08 -15.36
C PRO A 430 0.78 3.05 -14.20
N ALA A 431 0.79 2.50 -12.99
CA ALA A 431 1.13 3.17 -11.75
C ALA A 431 2.34 2.50 -11.10
N THR A 432 3.53 3.04 -11.36
CA THR A 432 4.76 2.54 -10.73
C THR A 432 5.27 3.54 -9.70
N LEU A 433 5.28 3.14 -8.43
CA LEU A 433 5.82 3.94 -7.34
C LEU A 433 6.92 3.18 -6.58
N PRO A 434 7.81 3.89 -5.88
CA PRO A 434 8.72 3.28 -4.90
C PRO A 434 7.96 2.40 -3.88
N PHE A 435 8.57 1.29 -3.46
CA PHE A 435 7.97 0.33 -2.53
C PHE A 435 7.49 0.94 -1.21
N VAL A 436 8.12 2.03 -0.76
CA VAL A 436 7.72 2.78 0.44
C VAL A 436 6.32 3.40 0.35
N PHE A 437 5.77 3.54 -0.85
CA PHE A 437 4.37 3.91 -1.04
C PHE A 437 3.51 2.65 -0.92
N SER A 438 3.16 2.31 0.32
CA SER A 438 2.35 1.14 0.69
C SER A 438 1.00 1.07 -0.04
N ALA A 439 0.51 2.17 -0.59
CA ALA A 439 -0.76 2.23 -1.32
C ALA A 439 -0.83 1.33 -2.57
N LEU A 440 0.30 0.85 -3.10
CA LEU A 440 0.33 -0.12 -4.21
C LEU A 440 0.67 -1.57 -3.76
N ALA A 441 1.02 -1.75 -2.50
CA ALA A 441 1.44 -3.01 -1.89
C ALA A 441 0.29 -3.64 -1.09
N ILE A 442 -0.88 -3.75 -1.73
CA ILE A 442 -2.16 -4.06 -1.06
C ILE A 442 -2.84 -5.35 -1.56
N SER A 443 -2.11 -6.22 -2.26
CA SER A 443 -2.61 -7.55 -2.65
C SER A 443 -1.43 -8.51 -2.94
N ASP A 444 -1.70 -9.69 -3.48
CA ASP A 444 -0.79 -10.82 -3.65
C ASP A 444 0.53 -10.51 -4.39
N GLN A 445 0.57 -9.51 -5.27
CA GLN A 445 1.80 -9.07 -5.95
C GLN A 445 2.90 -8.66 -4.97
N LEU A 446 2.53 -8.19 -3.77
CA LEU A 446 3.45 -7.82 -2.70
C LEU A 446 4.42 -8.96 -2.37
N ASN A 447 3.89 -10.17 -2.29
CA ASN A 447 4.64 -11.35 -1.89
C ASN A 447 5.65 -11.79 -2.96
N PHE A 448 5.33 -11.57 -4.23
CA PHE A 448 6.28 -11.74 -5.33
C PHE A 448 7.40 -10.69 -5.27
N TRP A 449 7.11 -9.45 -4.88
CA TRP A 449 8.17 -8.45 -4.68
C TRP A 449 9.12 -8.85 -3.54
N TYR A 450 8.62 -9.40 -2.43
CA TYR A 450 9.45 -9.94 -1.35
C TYR A 450 10.31 -11.12 -1.81
N ALA A 451 9.77 -11.99 -2.67
CA ALA A 451 10.53 -13.07 -3.29
C ALA A 451 11.56 -12.58 -4.34
N GLY A 452 11.57 -11.29 -4.68
CA GLY A 452 12.45 -10.70 -5.68
C GLY A 452 11.96 -10.87 -7.13
N CYS A 453 10.71 -11.29 -7.32
CA CYS A 453 10.09 -11.46 -8.63
C CYS A 453 9.47 -10.15 -9.12
N PRO A 454 9.62 -9.79 -10.40
CA PRO A 454 8.82 -8.74 -11.02
C PRO A 454 7.33 -9.09 -10.97
N ALA A 455 6.50 -8.19 -10.46
CA ALA A 455 5.06 -8.42 -10.33
C ALA A 455 4.27 -7.13 -10.50
N LEU A 456 3.07 -7.25 -11.05
CA LEU A 456 2.16 -6.17 -11.36
C LEU A 456 0.76 -6.55 -10.88
N MET A 457 0.01 -5.60 -10.35
CA MET A 457 -1.40 -5.77 -10.01
C MET A 457 -2.25 -5.03 -11.03
N LEU A 458 -3.09 -5.80 -11.72
CA LEU A 458 -4.15 -5.33 -12.60
C LEU A 458 -5.41 -5.15 -11.76
N THR A 459 -5.92 -3.92 -11.68
CA THR A 459 -7.05 -3.59 -10.81
C THR A 459 -7.92 -2.50 -11.42
N ASP A 460 -9.20 -2.52 -11.09
CA ASP A 460 -10.13 -1.42 -11.30
C ASP A 460 -9.99 -0.31 -10.25
N THR A 461 -8.92 -0.35 -9.45
CA THR A 461 -8.54 0.60 -8.41
C THR A 461 -9.34 0.50 -7.12
N ALA A 462 -10.12 -0.57 -6.94
CA ALA A 462 -10.66 -1.01 -5.65
C ALA A 462 -11.40 0.13 -4.92
N PHE A 463 -11.08 0.35 -3.65
CA PHE A 463 -11.71 1.37 -2.80
C PHE A 463 -11.55 2.82 -3.26
N PHE A 464 -10.74 3.12 -4.30
CA PHE A 464 -10.73 4.43 -4.93
C PHE A 464 -11.95 4.67 -5.84
N ARG A 465 -12.63 3.59 -6.27
CA ARG A 465 -13.71 3.63 -7.24
C ARG A 465 -14.95 2.88 -6.78
N ASN A 466 -14.77 1.69 -6.21
CA ASN A 466 -15.86 0.79 -5.86
C ASN A 466 -16.36 1.03 -4.42
N PRO A 467 -17.59 1.57 -4.22
CA PRO A 467 -18.18 1.74 -2.89
C PRO A 467 -18.54 0.41 -2.22
N ASN A 468 -18.59 -0.69 -2.97
CA ASN A 468 -18.97 -2.00 -2.48
C ASN A 468 -17.78 -2.77 -1.85
N TYR A 469 -16.56 -2.25 -1.97
CA TYR A 469 -15.36 -2.89 -1.40
C TYR A 469 -15.55 -3.23 0.09
N HIS A 470 -15.30 -4.49 0.44
CA HIS A 470 -15.51 -5.03 1.79
C HIS A 470 -16.94 -4.82 2.35
N GLN A 471 -17.96 -4.80 1.48
CA GLN A 471 -19.37 -4.68 1.87
C GLN A 471 -20.19 -5.88 1.40
N ALA A 472 -21.32 -6.13 2.09
CA ALA A 472 -22.32 -7.11 1.66
C ALA A 472 -22.95 -6.78 0.29
N SER A 473 -22.80 -5.55 -0.19
CA SER A 473 -23.28 -5.11 -1.51
C SER A 473 -22.34 -5.47 -2.66
N ASP A 474 -21.16 -6.06 -2.39
CA ASP A 474 -20.26 -6.56 -3.43
C ASP A 474 -20.83 -7.82 -4.09
N THR A 475 -21.70 -7.59 -5.07
CA THR A 475 -22.63 -8.58 -5.63
C THR A 475 -22.47 -8.67 -7.14
N PRO A 476 -22.77 -9.83 -7.76
CA PRO A 476 -22.58 -10.05 -9.20
C PRO A 476 -23.24 -9.01 -10.11
N GLU A 477 -24.31 -8.35 -9.66
CA GLU A 477 -25.06 -7.34 -10.40
C GLU A 477 -24.29 -6.00 -10.55
N LYS A 478 -23.20 -5.81 -9.80
CA LYS A 478 -22.43 -4.57 -9.79
C LYS A 478 -21.33 -4.51 -10.86
N LEU A 479 -21.04 -5.63 -11.54
CA LEU A 479 -19.89 -5.74 -12.44
C LEU A 479 -20.25 -5.47 -13.91
N ASP A 480 -19.28 -4.95 -14.67
CA ASP A 480 -19.36 -4.76 -16.12
C ASP A 480 -18.71 -5.95 -16.85
N TYR A 481 -19.52 -6.97 -17.16
CA TYR A 481 -19.02 -8.20 -17.78
C TYR A 481 -18.50 -8.02 -19.21
N GLU A 482 -18.95 -7.01 -19.95
CA GLU A 482 -18.43 -6.74 -21.29
C GLU A 482 -17.02 -6.15 -21.23
N ARG A 483 -16.76 -5.26 -20.28
CA ARG A 483 -15.39 -4.79 -20.01
C ARG A 483 -14.52 -5.91 -19.46
N MET A 484 -15.06 -6.78 -18.60
CA MET A 484 -14.35 -7.99 -18.16
C MET A 484 -14.02 -8.93 -19.32
N ALA A 485 -14.88 -9.05 -20.33
CA ALA A 485 -14.59 -9.83 -21.52
C ALA A 485 -13.47 -9.19 -22.35
N ALA A 486 -13.54 -7.87 -22.57
CA ALA A 486 -12.53 -7.13 -23.32
C ALA A 486 -11.13 -7.19 -22.68
N GLN A 487 -11.05 -7.02 -21.36
CA GLN A 487 -9.77 -7.14 -20.64
C GLN A 487 -9.25 -8.59 -20.61
N THR A 488 -10.12 -9.61 -20.59
CA THR A 488 -9.69 -11.00 -20.67
C THR A 488 -9.04 -11.30 -22.02
N GLU A 489 -9.65 -10.82 -23.10
CA GLU A 489 -9.08 -10.90 -24.45
C GLU A 489 -7.73 -10.19 -24.56
N ALA A 490 -7.62 -8.97 -24.03
CA ALA A 490 -6.37 -8.21 -24.00
C ALA A 490 -5.29 -8.96 -23.22
N LEU A 491 -5.59 -9.47 -22.02
CA LEU A 491 -4.66 -10.26 -21.21
C LEU A 491 -4.13 -11.47 -21.97
N VAL A 492 -5.01 -12.25 -22.60
CA VAL A 492 -4.64 -13.44 -23.37
C VAL A 492 -3.71 -13.09 -24.53
N ARG A 493 -3.99 -12.00 -25.26
CA ARG A 493 -3.17 -11.55 -26.39
C ARG A 493 -1.82 -11.04 -25.95
N VAL A 494 -1.78 -10.24 -24.89
CA VAL A 494 -0.52 -9.75 -24.29
C VAL A 494 0.35 -10.92 -23.84
N LEU A 495 -0.20 -11.89 -23.10
CA LEU A 495 0.53 -13.08 -22.65
C LEU A 495 1.03 -13.95 -23.82
N ALA A 496 0.26 -14.04 -24.91
CA ALA A 496 0.68 -14.76 -26.10
C ALA A 496 1.80 -14.03 -26.88
N SER A 497 1.89 -12.70 -26.76
CA SER A 497 2.87 -11.87 -27.46
C SER A 497 4.22 -11.72 -26.75
N LEU A 498 4.26 -11.87 -25.42
CA LEU A 498 5.43 -11.60 -24.56
C LEU A 498 6.15 -12.88 -24.11
#